data_AF-A0A9D6RPE6-F1
#
_entry.id   AF-A0A9D6RPE6-F1
#
_cell.length_a   1.000
_cell.length_b   1.000
_cell.length_c   1.000
_cell.angle_alpha   90.00
_cell.angle_beta   90.00
_cell.angle_gamma   90.00
#
_symmetry.space_group_name_H-M   'P 1'
#
loop_
_entity.id
_entity.type
_entity.pdbx_description
1 polymer ?
#
loop_
_entity_poly.entity_id
_entity_poly.type
_entity_poly.pdbx_seq_one_letter_code
_entity_poly.pdbx_strand_id
1 'polypeptide(L)' 'MSEQITAEAIYNQVIKSLPPSERLKLATLILNDISPQAVVDYSEEWTEEDYRDFAAASWAYITRRLEEEEQDDTTG' A
#
# COMPACT_ATOMS: atom_id res chain seq x y z
N MET A 1 -16.62 -0.03 -12.89
CA MET A 1 -16.12 -0.29 -11.53
C MET A 1 -15.68 -1.74 -11.49
N SER A 2 -14.37 -1.99 -11.35
CA SER A 2 -13.85 -3.35 -11.24
C SER A 2 -14.22 -3.87 -9.86
N GLU A 3 -14.96 -4.98 -9.77
CA GLU A 3 -15.20 -5.64 -8.48
C GLU A 3 -13.85 -6.09 -7.92
N GLN A 4 -13.41 -5.46 -6.83
CA GLN A 4 -12.22 -5.88 -6.12
C GLN A 4 -12.53 -7.22 -5.47
N ILE A 5 -11.91 -8.28 -5.98
CA ILE A 5 -11.95 -9.58 -5.34
C ILE A 5 -11.14 -9.46 -4.04
N THR A 6 -11.83 -9.49 -2.90
CA THR A 6 -11.18 -9.43 -1.59
C THR A 6 -10.73 -10.82 -1.14
N ALA A 7 -9.64 -10.88 -0.37
CA ALA A 7 -9.17 -12.12 0.22
C ALA A 7 -10.26 -12.83 1.04
N GLU A 8 -11.09 -12.06 1.75
CA GLU A 8 -12.21 -12.56 2.53
C GLU A 8 -13.32 -13.18 1.66
N ALA A 9 -13.62 -12.59 0.51
CA ALA A 9 -14.58 -13.16 -0.44
C ALA A 9 -14.10 -14.50 -0.99
N ILE A 10 -12.82 -14.59 -1.39
CA ILE A 10 -12.21 -15.86 -1.86
C ILE A 10 -12.23 -16.90 -0.74
N TYR A 11 -11.87 -16.51 0.49
CA TYR A 11 -11.84 -17.44 1.61
C TYR A 11 -13.22 -18.06 1.87
N ASN A 12 -14.26 -17.22 1.90
CA ASN A 12 -15.62 -17.68 2.19
C ASN A 12 -16.25 -18.47 1.05
N GLN A 13 -15.99 -18.10 -0.21
CA GLN A 13 -16.61 -18.76 -1.36
C GLN A 13 -15.89 -20.05 -1.79
N VAL A 14 -14.56 -20.06 -1.73
CA VAL A 14 -13.74 -21.14 -2.32
C VAL A 14 -13.03 -21.95 -1.26
N ILE A 15 -12.36 -21.30 -0.30
CA ILE A 15 -11.44 -22.01 0.61
C ILE A 15 -12.19 -22.71 1.73
N LYS A 16 -13.26 -22.11 2.26
CA LYS A 16 -14.03 -22.66 3.38
C LYS A 16 -14.73 -23.98 3.06
N SER A 17 -15.11 -24.20 1.79
CA SER A 17 -15.75 -25.45 1.33
C SER A 17 -14.77 -26.60 1.14
N LEU A 18 -13.45 -26.33 1.12
CA LEU A 18 -12.43 -27.35 0.98
C LEU A 18 -12.29 -28.23 2.24
N PRO A 19 -11.94 -29.51 2.08
CA PRO A 19 -11.57 -30.38 3.19
C PRO A 19 -10.45 -29.75 4.05
N PRO A 20 -10.41 -30.02 5.38
CA PRO A 20 -9.37 -29.47 6.25
C PRO A 20 -7.93 -29.71 5.77
N SER A 21 -7.67 -30.87 5.15
CA SER A 21 -6.37 -31.21 4.58
C SER A 21 -5.96 -30.30 3.42
N GLU A 22 -6.89 -29.97 2.53
CA GLU A 22 -6.63 -29.09 1.40
C GLU A 22 -6.49 -27.63 1.83
N ARG A 23 -7.26 -27.20 2.85
CA ARG A 23 -7.08 -25.88 3.47
C ARG A 23 -5.68 -25.72 4.07
N LEU A 24 -5.19 -26.74 4.77
CA LEU A 24 -3.86 -26.73 5.35
C LEU A 24 -2.77 -26.66 4.27
N LYS A 25 -2.89 -27.48 3.21
CA LYS A 25 -1.96 -27.43 2.07
C LYS A 25 -1.94 -26.04 1.42
N LEU A 26 -3.11 -25.44 1.21
CA LEU A 26 -3.20 -24.11 0.63
C LEU A 26 -2.54 -23.05 1.53
N ALA A 27 -2.75 -23.12 2.85
CA ALA A 27 -2.07 -22.24 3.79
C ALA A 27 -0.54 -22.40 3.71
N THR A 28 -0.03 -23.63 3.60
CA THR A 28 1.41 -23.88 3.42
C THR A 28 1.94 -23.31 2.10
N LEU A 29 1.20 -23.46 0.99
CA LEU A 29 1.59 -22.88 -0.30
C LEU A 29 1.67 -21.35 -0.22
N ILE A 30 0.64 -20.70 0.34
CA ILE A 30 0.62 -19.25 0.53
C ILE A 30 1.82 -18.80 1.37
N LEU A 31 2.08 -19.48 2.50
CA LEU A 31 3.19 -19.13 3.38
C LEU A 31 4.57 -19.33 2.75
N ASN A 32 4.74 -20.33 1.89
CA ASN A 32 6.01 -20.58 1.18
C ASN A 32 6.25 -19.58 0.04
N ASP A 33 5.20 -19.06 -0.57
CA ASP A 33 5.28 -18.14 -1.71
C ASP A 33 5.45 -16.67 -1.26
N ILE A 34 5.14 -16.39 0.02
CA ILE A 34 5.49 -15.11 0.64
C ILE A 34 7.02 -15.10 0.83
N SER A 35 7.71 -14.27 0.02
CA SER A 35 9.15 -14.05 0.17
C SER A 35 9.47 -13.74 1.64
N PRO A 36 10.56 -14.28 2.21
CA PRO A 36 11.05 -13.86 3.52
C PRO A 36 11.33 -12.35 3.60
N GLN A 37 11.39 -11.66 2.47
CA GLN A 37 11.58 -10.22 2.33
C GLN A 37 10.26 -9.44 2.23
N ALA A 38 9.10 -10.10 2.27
CA ALA A 38 7.81 -9.46 2.58
C ALA A 38 7.71 -9.07 4.07
N VAL A 39 8.88 -8.91 4.70
CA VAL A 39 9.06 -8.29 6.00
C VAL A 39 8.89 -6.80 5.74
N VAL A 40 7.86 -6.22 6.36
CA VAL A 40 7.78 -4.77 6.54
C VAL A 40 9.15 -4.31 7.03
N ASP A 41 9.80 -3.44 6.26
CA ASP A 41 11.07 -2.89 6.69
C ASP A 41 10.80 -2.02 7.93
N TYR A 42 11.22 -2.51 9.08
CA TYR A 42 11.13 -1.81 10.36
C TYR A 42 12.34 -0.92 10.61
N SER A 43 13.20 -0.74 9.60
CA SER A 43 14.27 0.23 9.67
C SER A 43 13.69 1.62 9.93
N GLU A 44 14.29 2.34 10.89
CA GLU A 44 14.02 3.77 11.08
C GLU A 44 14.84 4.62 10.09
N GLU A 45 15.69 4.00 9.28
CA GLU A 45 16.47 4.67 8.24
C GLU A 45 15.62 4.84 6.99
N TRP A 46 15.54 6.07 6.51
CA TRP A 46 14.93 6.36 5.22
C TRP A 46 15.85 5.92 4.11
N THR A 47 15.28 5.31 3.07
CA THR A 47 16.01 5.04 1.85
C THR A 47 16.23 6.33 1.07
N GLU A 48 17.21 6.32 0.17
CA GLU A 48 17.42 7.43 -0.76
C GLU A 48 16.17 7.72 -1.61
N GLU A 49 15.35 6.70 -1.89
CA GLU A 49 14.08 6.87 -2.58
C GLU A 49 13.06 7.63 -1.72
N ASP A 50 12.95 7.28 -0.44
CA ASP A 50 12.08 7.98 0.52
C ASP A 50 12.45 9.47 0.62
N TYR A 51 13.75 9.79 0.67
CA TYR A 51 14.21 11.18 0.69
C TYR A 51 13.84 11.95 -0.58
N ARG A 52 13.99 11.33 -1.76
CA ARG A 52 13.61 11.95 -3.03
C ARG A 52 12.11 12.20 -3.11
N ASP A 53 11.31 11.22 -2.73
CA ASP A 53 9.86 11.31 -2.76
C ASP A 53 9.35 12.36 -1.77
N PHE A 54 9.91 12.40 -0.57
CA PHE A 54 9.60 13.42 0.43
C PHE A 54 9.96 14.83 -0.06
N ALA A 55 11.14 15.00 -0.67
CA ALA A 55 11.56 16.28 -1.21
C ALA A 55 10.62 16.74 -2.35
N ALA A 56 10.27 15.84 -3.26
CA ALA A 56 9.33 16.13 -4.35
C ALA A 56 7.95 16.53 -3.83
N ALA A 57 7.41 15.78 -2.86
CA ALA A 57 6.12 16.06 -2.24
C ALA A 57 6.12 17.40 -1.48
N SER A 58 7.20 17.68 -0.74
CA SER A 58 7.38 18.94 -0.01
C SER A 58 7.41 20.13 -0.96
N TRP A 59 8.15 20.02 -2.06
CA TRP A 59 8.24 21.08 -3.06
C TRP A 59 6.88 21.33 -3.73
N ALA A 60 6.19 20.28 -4.15
CA ALA A 60 4.85 20.39 -4.73
C ALA A 60 3.86 21.07 -3.77
N TYR A 61 3.93 20.74 -2.47
CA TYR A 61 3.10 21.38 -1.46
C TYR A 61 3.45 22.87 -1.30
N ILE A 62 4.73 23.23 -1.23
CA ILE A 62 5.18 24.63 -1.11
C ILE A 62 4.73 25.44 -2.33
N THR A 63 4.97 24.94 -3.54
CA THR A 63 4.55 25.62 -4.78
C THR A 63 3.05 25.86 -4.77
N ARG A 64 2.25 24.84 -4.44
CA ARG A 64 0.80 24.98 -4.33
C ARG A 64 0.40 26.03 -3.29
N ARG A 65 1.04 26.03 -2.12
CA ARG A 65 0.75 27.00 -1.05
C ARG A 65 1.03 28.43 -1.47
N LEU A 66 2.13 28.67 -2.19
CA LEU A 66 2.48 29.98 -2.71
C LEU A 66 1.48 30.45 -3.77
N GLU A 67 1.06 29.56 -4.67
CA GLU A 67 0.03 29.86 -5.67
C GLU A 67 -1.33 30.20 -5.02
N GLU A 68 -1.68 29.55 -3.90
CA GLU A 68 -2.88 29.84 -3.12
C GLU A 68 -2.79 31.19 -2.40
N GLU A 69 -1.62 31.56 -1.86
CA GLU A 69 -1.40 32.86 -1.19
C GLU A 69 -1.38 34.04 -2.19
N GLU A 70 -0.81 33.86 -3.38
CA GLU A 70 -0.77 34.89 -4.43
C GLU A 70 -2.17 35.18 -5.04
N GLN A 71 -3.10 34.21 -4.96
CA GLN A 71 -4.51 34.39 -5.35
C GLN A 71 -5.33 35.17 -4.32
N ASP A 72 -4.97 35.13 -3.05
CA ASP A 72 -5.65 35.87 -1.98
C ASP A 72 -5.28 37.37 -2.02
N ASP A 73 -4.00 37.68 -2.25
CA ASP A 73 -3.48 39.07 -2.37
C ASP A 73 -4.02 39.83 -3.60
N THR A 74 -4.51 39.14 -4.63
CA THR A 74 -5.05 39.75 -5.85
C THR A 74 -6.57 39.97 -5.83
N THR A 75 -7.25 39.57 -4.74
CA THR A 75 -8.72 39.70 -4.57
C THR A 75 -9.12 40.67 -3.44
N GLY A 76 -8.16 41.29 -2.74
CA GLY A 76 -8.38 42.29 -1.67
C GLY A 76 -8.59 43.73 -2.12
#